data_AF-A0A6M0SC36-F1
#
_entry.id   AF-A0A6M0SC36-F1
#
_cell.length_a   1.000
_cell.length_b   1.000
_cell.length_c   1.000
_cell.angle_alpha   90.00
_cell.angle_beta   90.00
_cell.angle_gamma   90.00
#
_symmetry.space_group_name_H-M   'P 1'
#
loop_
_entity.id
_entity.type
_entity.pdbx_description
1 polymer ?
#
loop_
_entity_poly.entity_id
_entity_poly.type
_entity_poly.pdbx_seq_one_letter_code
_entity_poly.pdbx_strand_id
1 'polypeptide(L)'
;MERTKLIDKIQKLLALAKSPNENEAASAAEKVQALLAEHNLSMSEIKDPTKQEETDENIIEVNGRKTIPIWMHMLMDGICRANYVYCLRGTTKEQYFALIGRPGNVIACKTLFNYLKEVIERECKSQMKAAKAEPGNQYTSWRSWADSFRKGMTNRISQRLNDRRKELESVDSLNEPIGSALVRKSMGAIMTQENEDFISNQGIRPKTTKVNTSSRSGWQHGKAAGDRTALGGQIGGTSRKRMAGV
;
A
#
# COMPACT_ATOMS: atom_id res chain seq x y z
N MET A 1 2.17 27.92 -11.54
CA MET A 1 1.10 28.78 -10.99
C MET A 1 0.00 27.99 -10.27
N GLU A 2 -0.49 26.88 -10.83
CA GLU A 2 -1.50 26.01 -10.18
C GLU A 2 -1.04 25.45 -8.80
N ARG A 3 0.17 24.86 -8.71
CA ARG A 3 0.70 24.29 -7.46
C ARG A 3 0.83 25.31 -6.33
N THR A 4 1.35 26.50 -6.61
CA THR A 4 1.50 27.57 -5.60
C THR A 4 0.15 28.00 -5.06
N LYS A 5 -0.86 28.19 -5.93
CA LYS A 5 -2.24 28.53 -5.51
C LYS A 5 -2.87 27.44 -4.64
N LEU A 6 -2.60 26.16 -4.96
CA LEU A 6 -3.05 25.03 -4.15
C LEU A 6 -2.40 25.04 -2.76
N ILE A 7 -1.08 25.24 -2.69
CA ILE A 7 -0.36 25.30 -1.42
C ILE A 7 -0.87 26.48 -0.57
N ASP A 8 -1.07 27.66 -1.16
CA ASP A 8 -1.65 28.83 -0.48
C ASP A 8 -3.04 28.52 0.09
N LYS A 9 -3.87 27.79 -0.65
CA LYS A 9 -5.20 27.34 -0.20
C LYS A 9 -5.10 26.39 0.99
N ILE A 10 -4.17 25.44 0.95
CA ILE A 10 -3.94 24.49 2.05
C ILE A 10 -3.41 25.21 3.30
N GLN A 11 -2.49 26.16 3.15
CA GLN A 11 -1.98 26.97 4.26
C GLN A 11 -3.10 27.77 4.95
N LYS A 12 -4.00 28.38 4.16
CA LYS A 12 -5.17 29.09 4.71
C LYS A 12 -6.10 28.17 5.47
N LEU A 13 -6.37 26.96 4.95
CA LEU A 13 -7.19 25.96 5.65
C LEU A 13 -6.51 25.44 6.93
N LEU A 14 -5.19 25.30 6.94
CA LEU A 14 -4.42 24.95 8.14
C LEU A 14 -4.50 26.02 9.23
N ALA A 15 -4.52 27.30 8.85
CA ALA A 15 -4.74 28.39 9.80
C ALA A 15 -6.16 28.32 10.39
N LEU A 16 -7.16 28.02 9.55
CA LEU A 16 -8.55 27.85 9.98
C LEU A 16 -8.76 26.64 10.90
N ALA A 17 -8.05 25.54 10.63
CA ALA A 17 -8.04 24.33 11.46
C ALA A 17 -7.49 24.55 12.89
N LYS A 18 -6.86 25.71 13.16
CA LYS A 18 -6.37 26.11 14.48
C LYS A 18 -7.28 27.16 15.15
N SER A 19 -8.42 27.49 14.55
CA SER A 19 -9.36 28.45 15.12
C SER A 19 -10.03 27.88 16.39
N PRO A 20 -10.51 28.75 17.30
CA PRO A 20 -11.19 28.31 18.52
C PRO A 20 -12.59 27.72 18.27
N ASN A 21 -13.11 27.81 17.04
CA ASN A 21 -14.40 27.24 16.66
C ASN A 21 -14.21 25.76 16.29
N GLU A 22 -14.52 24.85 17.22
CA GLU A 22 -14.28 23.41 17.07
C GLU A 22 -14.88 22.80 15.80
N ASN A 23 -16.10 23.20 15.43
CA ASN A 23 -16.79 22.66 14.25
C ASN A 23 -16.10 23.08 12.94
N GLU A 24 -15.70 24.35 12.87
CA GLU A 24 -14.99 24.91 11.72
C GLU A 24 -13.56 24.39 11.63
N ALA A 25 -12.89 24.26 12.77
CA ALA A 25 -11.56 23.69 12.88
C ALA A 25 -11.52 22.23 12.42
N ALA A 26 -12.48 21.41 12.86
CA ALA A 26 -12.60 20.01 12.46
C ALA A 26 -12.85 19.87 10.95
N SER A 27 -13.80 20.65 10.41
CA SER A 27 -14.13 20.65 8.98
C SER A 27 -12.94 21.10 8.12
N ALA A 28 -12.19 22.10 8.57
CA ALA A 28 -10.99 22.56 7.90
C ALA A 28 -9.86 21.51 7.92
N ALA A 29 -9.66 20.84 9.05
CA ALA A 29 -8.67 19.77 9.19
C ALA A 29 -8.96 18.59 8.27
N GLU A 30 -10.21 18.14 8.18
CA GLU A 30 -10.63 17.09 7.27
C GLU A 30 -10.37 17.48 5.80
N LYS A 31 -10.69 18.71 5.43
CA LYS A 31 -10.44 19.23 4.08
C LYS A 31 -8.96 19.34 3.75
N VAL A 32 -8.12 19.71 4.72
CA VAL A 32 -6.66 19.69 4.56
C VAL A 32 -6.18 18.26 4.29
N GLN A 33 -6.62 17.30 5.10
CA GLN A 33 -6.21 15.89 4.93
C GLN A 33 -6.63 15.35 3.56
N ALA A 34 -7.84 15.67 3.10
CA ALA A 34 -8.33 15.29 1.78
C ALA A 34 -7.44 15.87 0.67
N LEU A 35 -7.14 17.17 0.71
CA LEU A 35 -6.30 17.83 -0.30
C LEU A 35 -4.85 17.31 -0.30
N LEU A 36 -4.27 17.08 0.87
CA LEU A 36 -2.92 16.50 0.97
C LEU A 36 -2.88 15.10 0.38
N ALA A 37 -3.87 14.26 0.68
CA ALA A 37 -3.97 12.91 0.14
C ALA A 37 -4.23 12.91 -1.37
N GLU A 38 -5.13 13.76 -1.85
CA GLU A 38 -5.47 13.92 -3.27
C GLU A 38 -4.27 14.32 -4.12
N HIS A 39 -3.46 15.25 -3.62
CA HIS A 39 -2.31 15.76 -4.34
C HIS A 39 -1.00 15.05 -3.96
N ASN A 40 -1.05 14.05 -3.06
CA ASN A 40 0.10 13.37 -2.48
C ASN A 40 1.20 14.37 -2.04
N LEU A 41 0.76 15.41 -1.33
CA LEU A 41 1.63 16.46 -0.80
C LEU A 41 1.98 16.18 0.66
N SER A 42 3.23 16.42 1.02
CA SER A 42 3.64 16.34 2.42
C SER A 42 3.57 17.69 3.13
N MET A 43 3.50 17.65 4.47
CA MET A 43 3.48 18.87 5.28
C MET A 43 4.75 19.72 5.14
N SER A 44 5.88 19.12 4.74
CA SER A 44 7.09 19.87 4.41
C SER A 44 6.95 20.68 3.13
N GLU A 45 6.32 20.13 2.09
CA GLU A 45 6.02 20.86 0.84
C GLU A 45 5.03 22.01 1.07
N ILE A 46 4.14 21.88 2.06
CA ILE A 46 3.25 22.98 2.45
C ILE A 46 4.01 24.10 3.16
N LYS A 47 5.02 23.77 3.98
CA LYS A 47 5.82 24.77 4.69
C LYS A 47 6.79 25.50 3.77
N ASP A 48 7.32 24.82 2.77
CA ASP A 48 8.25 25.37 1.80
C ASP A 48 7.79 25.01 0.38
N PRO A 49 7.03 25.91 -0.29
CA PRO A 49 6.50 25.66 -1.63
C PRO A 49 7.59 25.46 -2.70
N THR A 50 8.82 25.87 -2.43
CA THR A 50 9.96 25.69 -3.34
C THR A 50 10.54 24.28 -3.26
N LYS A 51 10.24 23.55 -2.17
CA LYS A 51 10.63 22.15 -2.00
C LYS A 51 9.55 21.23 -2.54
N GLN A 52 10.02 20.19 -3.20
CA GLN A 52 9.23 19.04 -3.59
C GLN A 52 9.89 17.82 -2.97
N GLU A 53 9.10 16.85 -2.51
CA GLU A 53 9.70 15.57 -2.12
C GLU A 53 10.30 14.90 -3.36
N GLU A 54 11.60 14.63 -3.29
CA GLU A 54 12.34 13.95 -4.34
C GLU A 54 12.39 12.45 -4.06
N THR A 55 12.47 11.66 -5.13
CA THR A 55 12.67 10.22 -5.05
C THR A 55 14.04 9.90 -4.49
N ASP A 56 14.09 8.98 -3.53
CA ASP A 56 15.33 8.50 -2.92
C ASP A 56 15.29 6.98 -2.69
N GLU A 57 16.46 6.37 -2.52
CA GLU A 57 16.60 4.95 -2.16
C GLU A 57 16.54 4.76 -0.65
N ASN A 58 15.66 3.86 -0.22
CA ASN A 58 15.46 3.50 1.17
C ASN A 58 15.67 2.01 1.38
N ILE A 59 16.69 1.65 2.15
CA ILE A 59 16.98 0.26 2.49
C ILE A 59 16.11 -0.18 3.67
N ILE A 60 15.48 -1.35 3.53
CA ILE A 60 14.81 -2.08 4.60
C ILE A 60 15.50 -3.43 4.74
N GLU A 61 16.27 -3.56 5.81
CA GLU A 61 16.88 -4.83 6.17
C GLU A 61 15.81 -5.81 6.64
N VAL A 62 15.89 -7.05 6.15
CA VAL A 62 15.04 -8.15 6.64
C VAL A 62 15.84 -8.93 7.67
N ASN A 63 15.99 -8.33 8.86
CA ASN A 63 16.86 -8.82 9.92
C ASN A 63 16.59 -10.29 10.28
N GLY A 64 17.67 -11.03 10.52
CA GLY A 64 17.62 -12.40 11.03
C GLY A 64 17.26 -13.47 10.01
N ARG A 65 17.28 -13.19 8.69
CA ARG A 65 17.05 -14.20 7.65
C ARG A 65 18.14 -14.21 6.58
N LYS A 66 18.68 -15.40 6.32
CA LYS A 66 19.60 -15.65 5.18
C LYS A 66 18.92 -15.46 3.81
N THR A 67 17.60 -15.61 3.74
CA THR A 67 16.78 -15.46 2.52
C THR A 67 15.42 -14.82 2.82
N ILE A 68 14.98 -13.91 1.95
CA ILE A 68 13.63 -13.36 1.99
C ILE A 68 12.65 -14.37 1.36
N PRO A 69 11.62 -14.84 2.09
CA PRO A 69 10.58 -15.68 1.52
C PRO A 69 9.86 -14.98 0.37
N ILE A 70 9.55 -15.71 -0.71
CA ILE A 70 8.91 -15.17 -1.92
C ILE A 70 7.60 -14.42 -1.58
N TRP A 71 6.80 -14.94 -0.65
CA TRP A 71 5.54 -14.29 -0.26
C TRP A 71 5.75 -12.92 0.41
N MET A 72 6.87 -12.69 1.10
CA MET A 72 7.19 -11.38 1.69
C MET A 72 7.58 -10.39 0.58
N HIS A 73 8.37 -10.84 -0.41
CA HIS A 73 8.69 -10.01 -1.57
C HIS A 73 7.43 -9.66 -2.39
N MET A 74 6.54 -10.64 -2.62
CA MET A 74 5.25 -10.39 -3.27
C MET A 74 4.38 -9.38 -2.50
N LEU A 75 4.47 -9.38 -1.16
CA LEU A 75 3.72 -8.46 -0.32
C LEU A 75 4.29 -7.06 -0.43
N MET A 76 5.61 -6.91 -0.28
CA MET A 76 6.28 -5.62 -0.42
C MET A 76 6.06 -5.03 -1.83
N ASP A 77 6.33 -5.79 -2.88
CA ASP A 77 6.12 -5.34 -4.27
C ASP A 77 4.66 -4.92 -4.53
N GLY A 78 3.69 -5.69 -4.04
CA GLY A 78 2.27 -5.34 -4.18
C GLY A 78 1.87 -4.06 -3.44
N ILE A 79 2.41 -3.85 -2.23
CA ILE A 79 2.21 -2.63 -1.45
C ILE A 79 2.88 -1.44 -2.15
N CYS A 80 4.13 -1.59 -2.58
CA CYS A 80 4.90 -0.55 -3.26
C CYS A 80 4.22 -0.10 -4.55
N ARG A 81 3.79 -1.03 -5.40
CA ARG A 81 3.01 -0.72 -6.63
C ARG A 81 1.73 0.04 -6.35
N ALA A 82 1.05 -0.25 -5.23
CA ALA A 82 -0.17 0.44 -4.85
C ALA A 82 0.07 1.86 -4.28
N ASN A 83 1.33 2.22 -4.00
CA ASN A 83 1.70 3.49 -3.37
C ASN A 83 2.76 4.27 -4.20
N TYR A 84 2.92 3.96 -5.49
CA TYR A 84 3.89 4.61 -6.38
C TYR A 84 5.35 4.52 -5.90
N VAL A 85 5.70 3.39 -5.27
CA VAL A 85 7.06 3.05 -4.86
C VAL A 85 7.55 1.88 -5.70
N TYR A 86 8.82 1.91 -6.08
CA TYR A 86 9.48 0.78 -6.73
C TYR A 86 10.19 -0.07 -5.67
N CYS A 87 10.03 -1.40 -5.76
CA CYS A 87 10.67 -2.34 -4.84
C CYS A 87 11.71 -3.18 -5.58
N LEU A 88 12.96 -3.12 -5.12
CA LEU A 88 14.05 -4.00 -5.54
C LEU A 88 14.44 -4.93 -4.39
N ARG A 89 14.96 -6.10 -4.76
CA ARG A 89 15.60 -7.02 -3.81
C ARG A 89 17.10 -6.90 -3.95
N GLY A 90 17.75 -6.44 -2.89
CA GLY A 90 19.20 -6.48 -2.78
C GLY A 90 19.70 -7.86 -2.36
N THR A 91 20.82 -8.31 -2.93
CA THR A 91 21.43 -9.61 -2.64
C THR A 91 22.90 -9.46 -2.26
N THR A 92 23.20 -8.56 -1.33
CA THR A 92 24.55 -8.45 -0.73
C THR A 92 24.70 -9.44 0.44
N LYS A 93 25.63 -9.21 1.37
CA LYS A 93 25.88 -10.07 2.54
C LYS A 93 24.61 -10.35 3.37
N GLU A 94 23.64 -9.43 3.31
CA GLU A 94 22.32 -9.58 3.92
C GLU A 94 21.22 -9.28 2.89
N GLN A 95 20.04 -9.84 3.11
CA GLN A 95 18.91 -9.65 2.20
C GLN A 95 18.07 -8.47 2.68
N TYR A 96 17.84 -7.52 1.77
CA TYR A 96 17.08 -6.31 2.04
C TYR A 96 16.14 -5.99 0.88
N PHE A 97 15.12 -5.17 1.18
CA PHE A 97 14.35 -4.47 0.16
C PHE A 97 14.97 -3.08 -0.03
N ALA A 98 15.26 -2.71 -1.28
CA ALA A 98 15.54 -1.33 -1.65
C ALA A 98 14.25 -0.73 -2.19
N LEU A 99 13.72 0.26 -1.49
CA LEU A 99 12.50 0.98 -1.88
C LEU A 99 12.89 2.31 -2.50
N ILE A 100 12.46 2.56 -3.73
CA ILE A 100 12.76 3.78 -4.47
C ILE A 100 11.44 4.53 -4.64
N GLY A 101 11.36 5.71 -4.05
CA GLY A 101 10.15 6.52 -4.06
C GLY A 101 10.28 7.73 -3.15
N ARG A 102 9.27 8.60 -3.20
CA ARG A 102 9.19 9.74 -2.29
C ARG A 102 9.09 9.28 -0.82
N PRO A 103 9.72 9.97 0.14
CA PRO A 103 9.76 9.57 1.54
C PRO A 103 8.39 9.26 2.15
N GLY A 104 7.37 10.09 1.89
CA GLY A 104 6.02 9.86 2.41
C GLY A 104 5.42 8.51 1.96
N ASN A 105 5.55 8.20 0.68
CA ASN A 105 5.07 6.94 0.08
C ASN A 105 5.84 5.72 0.60
N VAL A 106 7.16 5.85 0.77
CA VAL A 106 8.02 4.80 1.35
C VAL A 106 7.62 4.49 2.80
N ILE A 107 7.33 5.51 3.61
CA ILE A 107 6.88 5.34 5.00
C ILE A 107 5.52 4.60 5.05
N ALA A 108 4.59 4.96 4.17
CA ALA A 108 3.31 4.27 4.04
C ALA A 108 3.51 2.77 3.71
N CYS A 109 4.41 2.47 2.77
CA CYS A 109 4.76 1.09 2.40
C CYS A 109 5.34 0.30 3.58
N LYS A 110 6.31 0.88 4.31
CA LYS A 110 6.95 0.27 5.49
C LYS A 110 5.91 -0.07 6.57
N THR A 111 5.05 0.88 6.88
CA THR A 111 3.99 0.74 7.90
C THR A 111 3.02 -0.36 7.51
N LEU A 112 2.52 -0.34 6.27
CA LEU A 112 1.56 -1.31 5.79
C LEU A 112 2.15 -2.72 5.70
N PHE A 113 3.42 -2.84 5.29
CA PHE A 113 4.12 -4.11 5.22
C PHE A 113 4.25 -4.77 6.59
N ASN A 114 4.67 -4.02 7.61
CA ASN A 114 4.82 -4.56 8.97
C ASN A 114 3.49 -5.09 9.52
N TYR A 115 2.42 -4.30 9.37
CA TYR A 115 1.08 -4.73 9.77
C TYR A 115 0.62 -5.98 9.02
N LEU A 116 0.66 -5.97 7.67
CA LEU A 116 0.11 -7.07 6.86
C LEU A 116 0.91 -8.36 7.00
N LYS A 117 2.23 -8.27 7.20
CA LYS A 117 3.09 -9.41 7.48
C LYS A 117 2.62 -10.16 8.74
N GLU A 118 2.32 -9.43 9.81
CA GLU A 118 1.82 -10.03 11.06
C GLU A 118 0.43 -10.63 10.90
N VAL A 119 -0.45 -9.95 10.16
CA VAL A 119 -1.79 -10.47 9.84
C VAL A 119 -1.70 -11.78 9.06
N ILE A 120 -0.88 -11.85 8.02
CA ILE A 120 -0.70 -13.06 7.21
C ILE A 120 -0.15 -14.22 8.04
N GLU A 121 0.83 -13.96 8.90
CA GLU A 121 1.39 -14.99 9.79
C GLU A 121 0.35 -15.50 10.80
N ARG A 122 -0.45 -14.60 11.39
CA ARG A 122 -1.52 -14.97 12.33
C ARG A 122 -2.59 -15.82 11.64
N GLU A 123 -3.09 -15.38 10.49
CA GLU A 123 -4.10 -16.12 9.72
C GLU A 123 -3.58 -17.49 9.27
N CYS A 124 -2.33 -17.55 8.81
CA CYS A 124 -1.71 -18.82 8.42
C CYS A 124 -1.63 -19.79 9.61
N LYS A 125 -1.18 -19.33 10.78
CA LYS A 125 -1.12 -20.17 11.99
C LYS A 125 -2.50 -20.65 12.43
N SER A 126 -3.49 -19.77 12.43
CA SER A 126 -4.88 -20.10 12.79
C SER A 126 -5.46 -21.16 11.86
N GLN A 127 -5.34 -20.95 10.54
CA GLN A 127 -5.88 -21.86 9.54
C GLN A 127 -5.14 -23.21 9.51
N MET A 128 -3.83 -23.23 9.76
CA MET A 128 -3.09 -24.48 9.93
C MET A 128 -3.56 -25.25 11.16
N LYS A 129 -3.84 -24.56 12.28
CA LYS A 129 -4.34 -25.21 13.51
C LYS A 129 -5.71 -25.83 13.26
N ALA A 130 -6.62 -25.11 12.62
CA ALA A 130 -7.95 -25.60 12.26
C ALA A 130 -7.85 -26.82 11.32
N ALA A 131 -7.09 -26.71 10.24
CA ALA A 131 -6.96 -27.79 9.26
C ALA A 131 -6.29 -29.05 9.84
N LYS A 132 -5.40 -28.93 10.82
CA LYS A 132 -4.80 -30.08 11.52
C LYS A 132 -5.76 -30.78 12.48
N ALA A 133 -6.79 -30.08 12.97
CA ALA A 133 -7.77 -30.63 13.90
C ALA A 133 -8.89 -31.40 13.18
N GLU A 134 -9.03 -31.22 11.87
CA GLU A 134 -10.03 -31.91 11.05
C GLU A 134 -9.65 -33.39 10.83
N PRO A 135 -10.51 -34.35 11.22
CA PRO A 135 -10.26 -35.78 10.98
C PRO A 135 -10.12 -36.07 9.48
N GLY A 136 -9.10 -36.84 9.11
CA GLY A 136 -8.83 -37.22 7.71
C GLY A 136 -8.13 -36.15 6.87
N ASN A 137 -7.83 -34.97 7.41
CA ASN A 137 -7.09 -33.93 6.69
C ASN A 137 -5.58 -34.18 6.77
N GLN A 138 -5.04 -34.88 5.77
CA GLN A 138 -3.63 -35.24 5.70
C GLN A 138 -2.96 -34.61 4.48
N TYR A 139 -2.50 -33.37 4.62
CA TYR A 139 -1.67 -32.77 3.58
C TYR A 139 -0.29 -33.42 3.54
N THR A 140 0.20 -33.67 2.32
CA THR A 140 1.53 -34.25 2.06
C THR A 140 2.68 -33.38 2.61
N SER A 141 2.48 -32.06 2.71
CA SER A 141 3.46 -31.16 3.34
C SER A 141 2.80 -29.90 3.88
N TRP A 142 2.77 -29.78 5.22
CA TRP A 142 2.32 -28.57 5.91
C TRP A 142 3.19 -27.35 5.61
N ARG A 143 4.48 -27.54 5.32
CA ARG A 143 5.37 -26.44 4.94
C ARG A 143 4.99 -25.86 3.57
N SER A 144 4.74 -26.73 2.60
CA SER A 144 4.29 -26.34 1.25
C SER A 144 2.90 -25.71 1.27
N TRP A 145 2.00 -26.25 2.08
CA TRP A 145 0.67 -25.69 2.30
C TRP A 145 0.76 -24.27 2.88
N ALA A 146 1.56 -24.09 3.95
CA ALA A 146 1.69 -22.81 4.63
C ALA A 146 2.37 -21.74 3.75
N ASP A 147 3.36 -22.12 2.93
CA ASP A 147 3.96 -21.22 1.95
C ASP A 147 2.93 -20.81 0.87
N SER A 148 2.18 -21.77 0.33
CA SER A 148 1.14 -21.49 -0.68
C SER A 148 -0.01 -20.65 -0.10
N PHE A 149 -0.38 -20.86 1.17
CA PHE A 149 -1.34 -20.03 1.90
C PHE A 149 -0.89 -18.57 1.96
N ARG A 150 0.33 -18.32 2.44
CA ARG A 150 0.86 -16.96 2.52
C ARG A 150 0.90 -16.29 1.14
N LYS A 151 1.35 -17.01 0.11
CA LYS A 151 1.35 -16.51 -1.28
C LYS A 151 -0.05 -16.18 -1.79
N GLY A 152 -1.05 -17.02 -1.54
CA GLY A 152 -2.43 -16.79 -1.96
C GLY A 152 -3.06 -15.59 -1.25
N MET A 153 -2.82 -15.46 0.05
CA MET A 153 -3.29 -14.32 0.84
C MET A 153 -2.62 -13.02 0.39
N THR A 154 -1.29 -13.03 0.24
CA THR A 154 -0.52 -11.90 -0.29
C THR A 154 -1.04 -11.49 -1.67
N ASN A 155 -1.20 -12.45 -2.59
CA ASN A 155 -1.69 -12.16 -3.95
C ASN A 155 -3.03 -11.42 -3.91
N ARG A 156 -3.96 -11.88 -3.06
CA ARG A 156 -5.27 -11.24 -2.96
C ARG A 156 -5.21 -9.85 -2.33
N ILE A 157 -4.38 -9.67 -1.31
CA ILE A 157 -4.19 -8.35 -0.69
C ILE A 157 -3.59 -7.37 -1.70
N SER A 158 -2.54 -7.77 -2.42
CA SER A 158 -1.90 -6.93 -3.44
C SER A 158 -2.87 -6.55 -4.57
N GLN A 159 -3.72 -7.48 -5.00
CA GLN A 159 -4.80 -7.17 -5.96
C GLN A 159 -5.74 -6.09 -5.41
N ARG A 160 -6.27 -6.28 -4.19
CA ARG A 160 -7.22 -5.33 -3.58
C ARG A 160 -6.62 -3.95 -3.36
N LEU A 161 -5.33 -3.85 -2.99
CA LEU A 161 -4.64 -2.58 -2.85
C LEU A 161 -4.50 -1.86 -4.21
N ASN A 162 -4.12 -2.61 -5.25
CA ASN A 162 -3.98 -2.06 -6.60
C ASN A 162 -5.34 -1.69 -7.22
N ASP A 163 -6.39 -2.47 -6.96
CA ASP A 163 -7.75 -2.16 -7.39
C ASP A 163 -8.22 -0.86 -6.74
N ARG A 164 -8.01 -0.69 -5.43
CA ARG A 164 -8.33 0.56 -4.71
C ARG A 164 -7.58 1.77 -5.28
N ARG A 165 -6.30 1.62 -5.62
CA ARG A 165 -5.52 2.69 -6.28
C ARG A 165 -6.15 3.05 -7.63
N LYS A 166 -6.45 2.06 -8.47
CA LYS A 166 -7.08 2.29 -9.78
C LYS A 166 -8.46 2.92 -9.66
N GLU A 167 -9.25 2.49 -8.68
CA GLU A 167 -10.54 3.11 -8.36
C GLU A 167 -10.33 4.61 -8.09
N LEU A 168 -9.44 4.99 -7.17
CA LEU A 168 -9.12 6.39 -6.87
C LEU A 168 -8.62 7.20 -8.09
N GLU A 169 -7.89 6.57 -9.00
CA GLU A 169 -7.41 7.16 -10.27
C GLU A 169 -8.52 7.26 -11.34
N SER A 170 -9.58 6.46 -11.23
CA SER A 170 -10.68 6.36 -12.22
C SER A 170 -11.97 7.10 -11.81
N VAL A 171 -12.07 7.54 -10.56
CA VAL A 171 -13.30 8.14 -10.01
C VAL A 171 -13.51 9.55 -10.61
N ASP A 172 -14.23 9.63 -11.73
CA ASP A 172 -14.94 10.83 -12.20
C ASP A 172 -16.28 10.97 -11.47
N SER A 173 -16.32 10.79 -10.14
CA SER A 173 -17.62 10.78 -9.44
C SER A 173 -18.36 12.10 -9.65
N LEU A 174 -19.67 12.02 -9.86
CA LEU A 174 -20.60 13.14 -10.07
C LEU A 174 -20.58 14.20 -8.93
N ASN A 175 -19.84 13.96 -7.84
CA ASN A 175 -19.68 14.85 -6.69
C ASN A 175 -18.22 15.26 -6.40
N GLU A 176 -17.22 14.76 -7.15
CA GLU A 176 -15.86 15.28 -7.08
C GLU A 176 -15.59 16.27 -8.21
N PRO A 177 -14.83 17.36 -7.97
CA PRO A 177 -14.38 18.21 -9.05
C PRO A 177 -13.61 17.36 -10.06
N ILE A 178 -13.95 17.45 -11.35
CA ILE A 178 -13.34 16.72 -12.47
C ILE A 178 -11.79 16.75 -12.45
N GLY A 179 -11.20 17.78 -11.83
CA GLY A 179 -9.76 17.89 -11.63
C GLY A 179 -9.13 16.84 -10.68
N SER A 180 -9.88 16.25 -9.76
CA SER A 180 -9.33 15.43 -8.66
C SER A 180 -8.71 14.12 -9.12
N ALA A 181 -9.45 13.32 -9.90
CA ALA A 181 -8.97 12.06 -10.44
C ALA A 181 -7.87 12.26 -11.49
N LEU A 182 -8.02 13.27 -12.35
CA LEU A 182 -6.99 13.65 -13.32
C LEU A 182 -5.67 14.01 -12.62
N VAL A 183 -5.75 14.77 -11.52
CA VAL A 183 -4.57 15.14 -10.75
C VAL A 183 -3.93 13.90 -10.12
N ARG A 184 -4.69 13.03 -9.44
CA ARG A 184 -4.15 11.76 -8.89
C ARG A 184 -3.46 10.91 -9.93
N LYS A 185 -4.07 10.74 -11.10
CA LYS A 185 -3.50 9.98 -12.21
C LYS A 185 -2.21 10.62 -12.73
N SER A 186 -2.20 11.94 -12.92
CA SER A 186 -0.99 12.67 -13.34
C SER A 186 0.13 12.55 -12.30
N MET A 187 -0.20 12.66 -11.02
CA MET A 187 0.77 12.61 -9.93
C MET A 187 1.38 11.22 -9.80
N GLY A 188 0.54 10.17 -9.90
CA GLY A 188 1.01 8.79 -9.93
C GLY A 188 1.93 8.50 -11.12
N ALA A 189 1.64 9.07 -12.30
CA ALA A 189 2.51 8.94 -13.47
C ALA A 189 3.85 9.65 -13.28
N ILE A 190 3.84 10.87 -12.71
CA ILE A 190 5.06 11.63 -12.38
C ILE A 190 5.94 10.83 -11.43
N MET A 191 5.39 10.33 -10.32
CA MET A 191 6.16 9.55 -9.34
C MET A 191 6.71 8.24 -9.93
N THR A 192 5.93 7.60 -10.80
CA THR A 192 6.39 6.39 -11.49
C THR A 192 7.59 6.71 -12.38
N GLN A 193 7.53 7.82 -13.14
CA GLN A 193 8.63 8.27 -13.99
C GLN A 193 9.86 8.67 -13.16
N GLU A 194 9.68 9.44 -12.08
CA GLU A 194 10.75 9.83 -11.16
C GLU A 194 11.52 8.60 -10.63
N ASN A 195 10.79 7.53 -10.29
CA ASN A 195 11.38 6.27 -9.84
C ASN A 195 12.14 5.54 -10.95
N GLU A 196 11.58 5.49 -12.16
CA GLU A 196 12.23 4.85 -13.33
C GLU A 196 13.52 5.59 -13.72
N ASP A 197 13.49 6.92 -13.72
CA ASP A 197 14.65 7.76 -14.01
C ASP A 197 15.74 7.55 -12.95
N PHE A 198 15.38 7.52 -11.67
CA PHE A 198 16.32 7.21 -10.58
C PHE A 198 17.00 5.85 -10.79
N ILE A 199 16.22 4.79 -11.08
CA ILE A 199 16.74 3.43 -11.30
C ILE A 199 17.68 3.39 -12.52
N SER A 200 17.30 4.05 -13.61
CA SER A 200 18.07 4.12 -14.85
C SER A 200 19.40 4.84 -14.64
N ASN A 201 19.38 5.97 -13.93
CA ASN A 201 20.57 6.77 -13.62
C ASN A 201 21.57 6.00 -12.74
N GLN A 202 21.09 5.07 -11.90
CA GLN A 202 21.94 4.17 -11.12
C GLN A 202 22.43 2.93 -11.91
N GLY A 203 22.05 2.81 -13.19
CA GLY A 203 22.44 1.66 -14.04
C GLY A 203 21.81 0.33 -13.60
N ILE A 204 20.77 0.36 -12.78
CA ILE A 204 20.13 -0.83 -12.23
C ILE A 204 19.24 -1.47 -13.30
N ARG A 205 19.39 -2.78 -13.51
CA ARG A 205 18.54 -3.57 -14.41
C ARG A 205 17.69 -4.58 -13.63
N PRO A 206 16.40 -4.28 -13.37
CA PRO A 206 15.53 -5.17 -12.62
C PRO A 206 15.35 -6.53 -13.32
N LYS A 207 15.32 -7.61 -12.55
CA LYS A 207 15.00 -8.96 -13.03
C LYS A 207 13.70 -9.44 -12.41
N THR A 208 12.85 -10.07 -13.21
CA THR A 208 11.63 -10.71 -12.72
C THR A 208 11.93 -12.12 -12.21
N THR A 209 11.18 -12.56 -11.19
CA THR A 209 11.27 -13.91 -10.66
C THR A 209 9.90 -14.58 -10.78
N LYS A 210 9.86 -15.80 -11.33
CA LYS A 210 8.61 -16.59 -11.39
C LYS A 210 8.19 -17.03 -9.99
N VAL A 211 6.90 -16.87 -9.69
CA VAL A 211 6.30 -17.36 -8.44
C VAL A 211 5.70 -18.73 -8.70
N ASN A 212 6.23 -19.76 -8.03
CA ASN A 212 5.66 -21.11 -8.06
C ASN A 212 4.82 -21.36 -6.80
N THR A 213 3.75 -22.14 -6.93
CA THR A 213 2.90 -22.60 -5.83
C THR A 213 2.84 -24.12 -5.83
N SER A 214 3.01 -24.72 -4.66
CA SER A 214 3.15 -26.18 -4.51
C SER A 214 1.92 -26.83 -3.86
N SER A 215 0.97 -26.03 -3.35
CA SER A 215 -0.29 -26.51 -2.79
C SER A 215 -1.46 -25.64 -3.26
N ARG A 216 -2.33 -26.24 -4.08
CA ARG A 216 -3.55 -25.60 -4.59
C ARG A 216 -4.52 -25.26 -3.45
N SER A 217 -4.73 -26.17 -2.50
CA SER A 217 -5.59 -25.95 -1.34
C SER A 217 -5.05 -24.82 -0.47
N GLY A 218 -3.75 -24.84 -0.11
CA GLY A 218 -3.11 -23.77 0.65
C GLY A 218 -3.33 -22.41 0.00
N TRP A 219 -3.07 -22.31 -1.30
CA TRP A 219 -3.33 -21.09 -2.07
C TRP A 219 -4.79 -20.60 -1.99
N GLN A 220 -5.76 -21.49 -2.18
CA GLN A 220 -7.18 -21.13 -2.13
C GLN A 220 -7.61 -20.63 -0.75
N HIS A 221 -7.21 -21.32 0.32
CA HIS A 221 -7.47 -20.87 1.69
C HIS A 221 -6.82 -19.52 1.98
N GLY A 222 -5.58 -19.33 1.50
CA GLY A 222 -4.88 -18.06 1.59
C GLY A 222 -5.64 -16.93 0.90
N LYS A 223 -6.03 -17.15 -0.36
CA LYS A 223 -6.81 -16.18 -1.14
C LYS A 223 -8.10 -15.78 -0.41
N ALA A 224 -8.85 -16.76 0.09
CA ALA A 224 -10.09 -16.53 0.82
C ALA A 224 -9.88 -15.77 2.15
N ALA A 225 -8.77 -16.00 2.85
CA ALA A 225 -8.40 -15.20 4.01
C ALA A 225 -8.07 -13.76 3.60
N GLY A 226 -7.33 -13.58 2.51
CA GLY A 226 -6.99 -12.27 1.95
C GLY A 226 -8.20 -11.45 1.51
N ASP A 227 -9.31 -12.09 1.12
CA ASP A 227 -10.59 -11.41 0.85
C ASP A 227 -11.18 -10.75 2.09
N ARG A 228 -11.05 -11.40 3.26
CA ARG A 228 -11.65 -10.94 4.53
C ARG A 228 -10.77 -9.96 5.29
N THR A 229 -9.49 -9.86 4.95
CA THR A 229 -8.55 -8.97 5.64
C THR A 229 -8.99 -7.51 5.57
N ALA A 230 -9.04 -6.84 6.71
CA ALA A 230 -9.24 -5.39 6.78
C ALA A 230 -7.96 -4.66 6.32
N LEU A 231 -8.09 -3.87 5.26
CA LEU A 231 -6.99 -3.08 4.66
C LEU A 231 -7.06 -1.59 5.06
N GLY A 232 -7.58 -1.29 6.26
CA GLY A 232 -7.63 0.08 6.80
C GLY A 232 -8.82 0.94 6.34
N GLY A 233 -9.94 0.34 5.94
CA GLY A 233 -11.16 1.06 5.50
C GLY A 233 -12.22 1.30 6.59
N GLN A 234 -11.84 1.41 7.87
CA GLN A 234 -12.79 1.65 8.96
C GLN A 234 -12.66 3.03 9.60
N ILE A 235 -12.13 3.99 8.84
CA ILE A 235 -12.15 5.43 9.15
C ILE A 235 -12.60 6.12 7.87
N GLY A 236 -13.83 6.63 7.84
CA GLY A 236 -14.48 7.22 6.67
C GLY A 236 -15.71 6.42 6.20
N GLY A 237 -16.89 6.86 6.61
CA GLY A 237 -18.14 6.10 6.54
C GLY A 237 -18.63 5.76 5.13
N THR A 238 -19.18 4.55 5.01
CA THR A 238 -20.51 4.34 4.43
C THR A 238 -20.99 2.97 4.86
N SER A 239 -21.98 2.96 5.74
CA SER A 239 -22.71 1.75 6.12
C SER A 239 -23.32 1.15 4.86
N ARG A 240 -22.82 -0.01 4.40
CA ARG A 240 -23.60 -0.85 3.49
C ARG A 240 -24.82 -1.31 4.26
N LYS A 241 -25.95 -0.62 4.06
CA LYS A 241 -27.27 -1.15 4.39
C LYS A 241 -27.37 -2.54 3.77
N ARG A 242 -27.32 -3.58 4.61
CA ARG A 242 -27.84 -4.89 4.25
C ARG A 242 -29.35 -4.72 4.16
N MET A 243 -29.90 -4.68 2.95
CA MET A 243 -31.31 -4.98 2.78
C MET A 243 -31.45 -6.49 2.99
N ALA A 244 -31.99 -6.87 4.14
CA ALA A 244 -32.58 -8.18 4.33
C ALA A 244 -33.96 -8.14 3.67
N GLY A 245 -34.12 -8.92 2.60
CA GLY A 245 -35.44 -9.25 2.08
C GLY A 245 -35.96 -10.48 2.82
N VAL A 246 -37.04 -10.28 3.56
CA VAL A 246 -38.13 -11.25 3.71
C VAL A 246 -39.41 -10.46 3.48
#